data_AF-A0A1Q4P493-F1
#
_entry.id   AF-A0A1Q4P493-F1
#
_cell.length_a   1.000
_cell.length_b   1.000
_cell.length_c   1.000
_cell.angle_alpha   90.00
_cell.angle_beta   90.00
_cell.angle_gamma   90.00
#
_symmetry.space_group_name_H-M   'P 1'
#
loop_
_entity.id
_entity.type
_entity.pdbx_description
1 polymer ?
#
loop_
_entity_poly.entity_id
_entity_poly.type
_entity_poly.pdbx_seq_one_letter_code
_entity_poly.pdbx_strand_id
1 'polypeptide(L)'
;MEFDYIIIGAGSAGNVLATRLTEDADVSVLLLEAGGPDYRMDFRTQMPAALAFPLQGRRYNWAYETDPEPHMNNRRMECGRGKGLGGSSLINGMCYIRGNAMDFDNWAKAPGLEDWSYLDCLPYFRKAETRDIGPNDYHGGEGPVSVTTPKAGNNELFHAMVEAGVQAGYPRTDDLNGYQQEGFGPMDRTVTPKGRRASTARGYLDQARSRPNLKIVTHALTDHIVFDGKRAVGVNYLQGDSNQLTHAKARREVLLCAGAIASPQILQRSGVGPAALLNSLDINVVHDLPGVGENLQDHLEMYLQYACKKPVSLYPALQWFNQPKIGAEWLFNGTGIGASNQFEAGGFIRSRAEFAWPNIQYHFLPVAINYNGSNAVKEHGFQAHVGSMRSPSRGRVQVKSKDPRQHPSILFNYMATEQDWQEFRDAIRITREIMAQPALDEYRGREISPGPEVQTDEQLDAFVREHAETAFHPSCSCKMGEDEMAVVDGQGRVHGMEGLRVVDASIMPLIITGNLNATTIMIAEKLADRIRRRAPLPRSTADYYVAGDAPVRQQ
;
A
#
# COMPACT_ATOMS: atom_id res chain seq x y z
N MET A 1 -18.24 -27.80 -0.18
CA MET A 1 -18.93 -26.87 -1.11
C MET A 1 -18.11 -26.74 -2.39
N GLU A 2 -18.69 -26.34 -3.52
CA GLU A 2 -17.97 -26.28 -4.81
C GLU A 2 -18.31 -25.01 -5.59
N PHE A 3 -17.28 -24.33 -6.10
CA PHE A 3 -17.36 -23.04 -6.79
C PHE A 3 -16.50 -23.02 -8.05
N ASP A 4 -16.74 -22.12 -9.01
CA ASP A 4 -15.85 -21.95 -10.15
C ASP A 4 -14.51 -21.37 -9.70
N TYR A 5 -14.57 -20.32 -8.88
CA TYR A 5 -13.40 -19.68 -8.30
C TYR A 5 -13.48 -19.64 -6.78
N ILE A 6 -12.35 -19.89 -6.13
CA ILE A 6 -12.17 -19.60 -4.70
C ILE A 6 -11.13 -18.48 -4.60
N ILE A 7 -11.51 -17.37 -3.99
CA ILE A 7 -10.62 -16.22 -3.72
C ILE A 7 -10.21 -16.27 -2.24
N ILE A 8 -8.91 -16.31 -2.00
CA ILE A 8 -8.32 -16.31 -0.65
C ILE A 8 -7.89 -14.89 -0.30
N GLY A 9 -8.58 -14.25 0.64
CA GLY A 9 -8.33 -12.89 1.11
C GLY A 9 -9.28 -11.88 0.45
N ALA A 10 -10.08 -11.17 1.25
CA ALA A 10 -10.97 -10.10 0.80
C ALA A 10 -10.30 -8.73 0.91
N GLY A 11 -9.04 -8.66 0.49
CA GLY A 11 -8.23 -7.45 0.50
C GLY A 11 -8.54 -6.49 -0.65
N SER A 12 -7.58 -5.60 -0.96
CA SER A 12 -7.70 -4.65 -2.07
C SER A 12 -7.97 -5.37 -3.40
N ALA A 13 -7.20 -6.42 -3.71
CA ALA A 13 -7.36 -7.19 -4.94
C ALA A 13 -8.54 -8.18 -4.90
N GLY A 14 -8.70 -8.94 -3.81
CA GLY A 14 -9.73 -9.98 -3.72
C GLY A 14 -11.16 -9.44 -3.88
N ASN A 15 -11.43 -8.24 -3.38
CA ASN A 15 -12.73 -7.59 -3.55
C ASN A 15 -13.02 -7.18 -4.99
N VAL A 16 -11.99 -6.75 -5.73
CA VAL A 16 -12.09 -6.45 -7.16
C VAL A 16 -12.44 -7.72 -7.92
N LEU A 17 -11.66 -8.80 -7.73
CA LEU A 17 -11.89 -10.08 -8.41
C LEU A 17 -13.27 -10.65 -8.10
N ALA A 18 -13.68 -10.67 -6.83
CA ALA A 18 -15.00 -11.15 -6.44
C ALA A 18 -16.12 -10.37 -7.15
N THR A 19 -15.95 -9.06 -7.30
CA THR A 19 -16.92 -8.20 -7.96
C THR A 19 -16.91 -8.40 -9.47
N ARG A 20 -15.75 -8.45 -10.12
CA ARG A 20 -15.63 -8.58 -11.58
C ARG A 20 -16.01 -9.97 -12.08
N LEU A 21 -15.58 -11.04 -11.40
CA LEU A 21 -15.88 -12.41 -11.82
C LEU A 21 -17.38 -12.74 -11.68
N THR A 22 -18.05 -12.16 -10.69
CA THR A 22 -19.49 -12.41 -10.46
C THR A 22 -20.41 -11.55 -11.33
N GLU A 23 -19.87 -10.67 -12.17
CA GLU A 23 -20.65 -10.02 -13.23
C GLU A 23 -21.16 -11.04 -14.26
N ASP A 24 -20.43 -12.14 -14.45
CA ASP A 24 -20.87 -13.27 -15.27
C ASP A 24 -21.78 -14.18 -14.40
N ALA A 25 -23.08 -14.22 -14.72
CA ALA A 25 -24.10 -14.85 -13.86
C ALA A 25 -23.95 -16.38 -13.71
N ASP A 26 -23.26 -17.03 -14.64
CA ASP A 26 -22.95 -18.46 -14.65
C ASP A 26 -21.69 -18.82 -13.85
N VAL A 27 -20.95 -17.83 -13.37
CA VAL A 27 -19.72 -18.01 -12.59
C VAL A 27 -20.03 -17.93 -11.11
N SER A 28 -19.76 -18.99 -10.35
CA SER A 28 -19.88 -18.97 -8.88
C SER A 28 -18.55 -18.73 -8.17
N VAL A 29 -18.55 -17.83 -7.18
CA VAL A 29 -17.35 -17.40 -6.46
C VAL A 29 -17.51 -17.58 -4.95
N LEU A 30 -16.51 -18.17 -4.31
CA LEU A 30 -16.33 -18.17 -2.86
C LEU A 30 -15.22 -17.19 -2.50
N LEU A 31 -15.53 -16.18 -1.68
CA LEU A 31 -14.57 -15.23 -1.13
C LEU A 31 -14.34 -15.53 0.37
N LEU A 32 -13.11 -15.91 0.72
CA LEU A 32 -12.70 -16.23 2.09
C LEU A 32 -11.93 -15.06 2.70
N GLU A 33 -12.29 -14.63 3.91
CA GLU A 33 -11.61 -13.58 4.65
C GLU A 33 -11.40 -13.97 6.10
N ALA A 34 -10.14 -13.92 6.59
CA ALA A 34 -9.80 -14.29 7.96
C ALA A 34 -10.33 -13.30 9.01
N GLY A 35 -10.51 -12.03 8.64
CA GLY A 35 -11.08 -11.01 9.49
C GLY A 35 -12.60 -10.90 9.43
N GLY A 36 -13.11 -9.89 10.12
CA GLY A 36 -14.55 -9.61 10.20
C GLY A 36 -15.10 -8.79 9.03
N PRO A 37 -16.40 -8.45 9.08
CA PRO A 37 -17.01 -7.54 8.12
C PRO A 37 -16.48 -6.11 8.23
N ASP A 38 -16.74 -5.31 7.19
CA ASP A 38 -16.54 -3.85 7.21
C ASP A 38 -17.70 -3.20 8.01
N TYR A 39 -17.48 -2.95 9.30
CA TYR A 39 -18.48 -2.39 10.21
C TYR A 39 -18.77 -0.92 9.89
N ARG A 40 -19.87 -0.67 9.17
CA ARG A 40 -20.28 0.64 8.64
C ARG A 40 -20.48 1.76 9.67
N MET A 41 -20.63 1.43 10.95
CA MET A 41 -20.82 2.38 12.06
C MET A 41 -19.59 2.51 12.96
N ASP A 42 -18.53 1.74 12.72
CA ASP A 42 -17.32 1.82 13.54
C ASP A 42 -16.44 2.98 13.09
N PHE A 43 -16.40 4.05 13.89
CA PHE A 43 -15.62 5.25 13.55
C PHE A 43 -14.14 4.94 13.26
N ARG A 44 -13.56 3.89 13.88
CA ARG A 44 -12.14 3.56 13.73
C ARG A 44 -11.80 3.29 12.27
N THR A 45 -12.65 2.55 11.56
CA THR A 45 -12.44 2.22 10.14
C THR A 45 -13.13 3.20 9.21
N GLN A 46 -14.22 3.85 9.63
CA GLN A 46 -15.01 4.69 8.73
C GLN A 46 -14.59 6.16 8.71
N MET A 47 -14.05 6.70 9.80
CA MET A 47 -13.64 8.10 9.93
C MET A 47 -12.20 8.27 9.42
N PRO A 48 -11.97 9.04 8.34
CA PRO A 48 -10.62 9.30 7.83
C PRO A 48 -9.60 9.77 8.88
N ALA A 49 -9.98 10.68 9.78
CA ALA A 49 -9.05 11.16 10.82
C ALA A 49 -8.69 10.10 11.88
N ALA A 50 -9.38 8.96 11.94
CA ALA A 50 -9.12 7.89 12.91
C ALA A 50 -8.10 6.85 12.41
N LEU A 51 -7.31 7.14 11.38
CA LEU A 51 -6.45 6.15 10.68
C LEU A 51 -5.47 5.37 11.58
N ALA A 52 -5.04 5.94 12.72
CA ALA A 52 -4.18 5.22 13.67
C ALA A 52 -4.93 4.17 14.50
N PHE A 53 -6.24 4.34 14.75
CA PHE A 53 -7.00 3.46 15.65
C PHE A 53 -7.13 2.01 15.13
N PRO A 54 -7.36 1.73 13.84
CA PRO A 54 -7.42 0.35 13.34
C PRO A 54 -6.10 -0.41 13.44
N LEU A 55 -4.96 0.29 13.49
CA LEU A 55 -3.65 -0.32 13.69
C LEU A 55 -3.46 -0.82 15.13
N GLN A 56 -4.23 -0.28 16.09
CA GLN A 56 -4.17 -0.67 17.49
C GLN A 56 -4.83 -2.04 17.71
N GLY A 57 -4.05 -2.99 18.20
CA GLY A 57 -4.51 -4.34 18.52
C GLY A 57 -4.72 -5.24 17.30
N ARG A 58 -5.48 -6.34 17.49
CA ARG A 58 -5.60 -7.42 16.48
C ARG A 58 -6.98 -7.56 15.82
N ARG A 59 -7.86 -6.57 16.05
CA ARG A 59 -9.25 -6.61 15.57
C ARG A 59 -9.34 -6.39 14.06
N TYR A 60 -8.74 -5.30 13.59
CA TYR A 60 -8.69 -4.91 12.16
C TYR A 60 -7.30 -5.04 11.57
N ASN A 61 -6.32 -5.43 12.38
CA ASN A 61 -4.92 -5.53 12.04
C ASN A 61 -4.42 -6.95 12.38
N TRP A 62 -3.61 -7.53 11.51
CA TRP A 62 -2.88 -8.76 11.80
C TRP A 62 -1.80 -8.55 12.87
N ALA A 63 -1.27 -7.31 12.96
CA ALA A 63 -0.20 -6.92 13.85
C ALA A 63 0.99 -7.88 13.75
N TYR A 64 1.51 -8.04 12.52
CA TYR A 64 2.78 -8.74 12.31
C TYR A 64 3.92 -7.89 12.89
N GLU A 65 5.02 -8.56 13.20
CA GLU A 65 6.29 -7.94 13.56
C GLU A 65 7.38 -8.61 12.74
N THR A 66 8.40 -7.84 12.39
CA THR A 66 9.58 -8.40 11.73
C THR A 66 10.40 -9.26 12.70
N ASP A 67 11.26 -10.09 12.12
CA ASP A 67 12.48 -10.53 12.76
C ASP A 67 13.38 -9.32 13.07
N PRO A 68 14.37 -9.47 13.97
CA PRO A 68 15.29 -8.37 14.27
C PRO A 68 15.98 -7.89 12.99
N GLU A 69 15.79 -6.63 12.64
CA GLU A 69 16.36 -6.04 11.43
C GLU A 69 17.85 -5.73 11.66
N PRO A 70 18.78 -6.41 10.96
CA PRO A 70 20.20 -6.45 11.35
C PRO A 70 20.90 -5.10 11.23
N HIS A 71 20.45 -4.25 10.30
CA HIS A 71 21.03 -2.93 10.08
C HIS A 71 20.27 -1.81 10.82
N MET A 72 19.19 -2.15 11.54
CA MET A 72 18.29 -1.23 12.26
C MET A 72 18.38 -1.42 13.77
N ASN A 73 19.58 -1.57 14.34
CA ASN A 73 19.80 -1.84 15.77
C ASN A 73 19.09 -3.12 16.28
N ASN A 74 18.85 -4.12 15.41
CA ASN A 74 18.08 -5.31 15.74
C ASN A 74 16.66 -5.00 16.24
N ARG A 75 16.10 -3.84 15.88
CA ARG A 75 14.72 -3.50 16.18
C ARG A 75 13.78 -4.49 15.50
N ARG A 76 12.68 -4.81 16.17
CA ARG A 76 11.51 -5.46 15.55
C ARG A 76 10.57 -4.36 15.10
N MET A 77 10.28 -4.33 13.82
CA MET A 77 9.44 -3.30 13.23
C MET A 77 8.01 -3.80 13.13
N GLU A 78 7.05 -2.92 13.41
CA GLU A 78 5.64 -3.22 13.22
C GLU A 78 5.34 -3.44 11.74
N CYS A 79 4.56 -4.46 11.39
CA CYS A 79 4.10 -4.72 10.03
C CYS A 79 2.56 -4.86 10.06
N GLY A 80 1.87 -3.76 10.32
CA GLY A 80 0.43 -3.72 10.44
C GLY A 80 -0.25 -3.99 9.09
N ARG A 81 -1.10 -5.02 8.99
CA ARG A 81 -1.83 -5.43 7.78
C ARG A 81 -3.31 -5.60 8.07
N GLY A 82 -4.17 -5.16 7.15
CA GLY A 82 -5.61 -5.20 7.38
C GLY A 82 -6.16 -6.62 7.49
N LYS A 83 -7.02 -6.85 8.48
CA LYS A 83 -7.70 -8.11 8.78
C LYS A 83 -9.20 -7.88 8.81
N GLY A 84 -9.87 -8.10 7.69
CA GLY A 84 -11.30 -7.88 7.49
C GLY A 84 -11.64 -7.57 6.04
N LEU A 85 -12.94 -7.50 5.72
CA LEU A 85 -13.37 -7.15 4.37
C LEU A 85 -12.83 -5.75 3.99
N GLY A 86 -12.02 -5.71 2.93
CA GLY A 86 -11.26 -4.54 2.49
C GLY A 86 -9.75 -4.72 2.67
N GLY A 87 -9.31 -5.66 3.52
CA GLY A 87 -7.92 -5.88 3.88
C GLY A 87 -7.25 -4.57 4.28
N SER A 88 -6.04 -4.32 3.78
CA SER A 88 -5.33 -3.07 4.10
C SER A 88 -6.05 -1.80 3.65
N SER A 89 -6.93 -1.82 2.64
CA SER A 89 -7.73 -0.63 2.28
C SER A 89 -8.73 -0.21 3.38
N LEU A 90 -9.07 -1.12 4.30
CA LEU A 90 -9.91 -0.85 5.47
C LEU A 90 -9.17 -0.03 6.55
N ILE A 91 -7.83 -0.06 6.55
CA ILE A 91 -7.01 0.50 7.64
C ILE A 91 -5.89 1.44 7.19
N ASN A 92 -5.68 1.62 5.87
CA ASN A 92 -4.60 2.46 5.33
C ASN A 92 -4.74 3.96 5.66
N GLY A 93 -3.76 4.77 5.27
CA GLY A 93 -3.79 6.24 5.39
C GLY A 93 -4.63 6.98 4.34
N MET A 94 -5.36 6.27 3.47
CA MET A 94 -6.16 6.81 2.36
C MET A 94 -5.42 7.63 1.29
N CYS A 95 -4.10 7.82 1.36
CA CYS A 95 -3.36 8.48 0.28
C CYS A 95 -3.61 7.77 -1.05
N TYR A 96 -4.04 8.53 -2.07
CA TYR A 96 -4.27 8.01 -3.41
C TYR A 96 -3.11 8.38 -4.32
N ILE A 97 -2.19 7.43 -4.50
CA ILE A 97 -1.05 7.52 -5.42
C ILE A 97 -1.01 6.25 -6.28
N ARG A 98 -0.66 6.39 -7.56
CA ARG A 98 -0.61 5.28 -8.54
C ARG A 98 0.78 4.71 -8.82
N GLY A 99 1.84 5.45 -8.53
CA GLY A 99 3.20 5.16 -8.99
C GLY A 99 3.66 6.11 -10.08
N ASN A 100 4.97 6.12 -10.36
CA ASN A 100 5.52 6.84 -11.51
C ASN A 100 5.30 6.01 -12.79
N ALA A 101 5.06 6.68 -13.92
CA ALA A 101 4.96 5.98 -15.21
C ALA A 101 6.20 5.12 -15.52
N MET A 102 7.39 5.62 -15.18
CA MET A 102 8.66 4.92 -15.40
C MET A 102 8.81 3.64 -14.57
N ASP A 103 8.06 3.46 -13.46
CA ASP A 103 8.08 2.20 -12.71
C ASP A 103 7.48 1.06 -13.54
N PHE A 104 6.33 1.32 -14.16
CA PHE A 104 5.61 0.37 -15.00
C PHE A 104 6.35 0.09 -16.30
N ASP A 105 6.91 1.13 -16.92
CA ASP A 105 7.74 0.95 -18.12
C ASP A 105 9.01 0.17 -17.80
N ASN A 106 9.55 0.30 -16.58
CA ASN A 106 10.65 -0.52 -16.13
C ASN A 106 10.23 -1.99 -15.92
N TRP A 107 9.03 -2.26 -15.41
CA TRP A 107 8.48 -3.62 -15.37
C TRP A 107 8.34 -4.22 -16.77
N ALA A 108 7.86 -3.44 -17.73
CA ALA A 108 7.61 -3.87 -19.10
C ALA A 108 8.87 -4.20 -19.92
N LYS A 109 10.06 -3.86 -19.40
CA LYS A 109 11.34 -4.29 -20.00
C LYS A 109 11.63 -5.77 -19.74
N ALA A 110 11.01 -6.38 -18.73
CA ALA A 110 11.21 -7.80 -18.44
C ALA A 110 10.41 -8.67 -19.42
N PRO A 111 11.00 -9.78 -19.92
CA PRO A 111 10.30 -10.71 -20.79
C PRO A 111 8.97 -11.20 -20.20
N GLY A 112 7.92 -11.22 -21.01
CA GLY A 112 6.58 -11.65 -20.61
C GLY A 112 5.75 -10.60 -19.86
N LEU A 113 6.31 -9.41 -19.63
CA LEU A 113 5.64 -8.28 -18.97
C LEU A 113 5.42 -7.08 -19.90
N GLU A 114 5.58 -7.23 -21.21
CA GLU A 114 5.58 -6.14 -22.18
C GLU A 114 4.29 -5.30 -22.17
N ASP A 115 3.17 -5.90 -21.76
CA ASP A 115 1.87 -5.24 -21.64
C ASP A 115 1.56 -4.69 -20.24
N TRP A 116 2.59 -4.53 -19.40
CA TRP A 116 2.54 -3.85 -18.10
C TRP A 116 3.16 -2.44 -18.13
N SER A 117 3.33 -1.85 -19.31
CA SER A 117 3.79 -0.45 -19.41
C SER A 117 2.77 0.51 -18.80
N TYR A 118 3.16 1.73 -18.47
CA TYR A 118 2.25 2.70 -17.85
C TYR A 118 0.99 2.91 -18.69
N LEU A 119 1.15 2.98 -20.01
CA LEU A 119 0.04 3.20 -20.95
C LEU A 119 -0.92 2.00 -21.04
N ASP A 120 -0.46 0.79 -20.73
CA ASP A 120 -1.31 -0.40 -20.66
C ASP A 120 -1.98 -0.58 -19.28
N CYS A 121 -1.49 0.13 -18.26
CA CYS A 121 -2.02 0.12 -16.89
C CYS A 121 -2.96 1.30 -16.61
N LEU A 122 -2.71 2.47 -17.21
CA LEU A 122 -3.49 3.70 -17.00
C LEU A 122 -5.02 3.53 -17.24
N PRO A 123 -5.49 2.82 -18.27
CA PRO A 123 -6.91 2.57 -18.45
C PRO A 123 -7.56 1.84 -17.27
N TYR A 124 -6.81 0.95 -16.61
CA TYR A 124 -7.27 0.20 -15.45
C TYR A 124 -7.27 1.04 -14.16
N PHE A 125 -6.31 1.95 -14.00
CA PHE A 125 -6.38 2.97 -12.95
C PHE A 125 -7.63 3.85 -13.09
N ARG A 126 -7.94 4.30 -14.31
CA ARG A 126 -9.15 5.09 -14.62
C ARG A 126 -10.43 4.30 -14.37
N LYS A 127 -10.48 3.03 -14.78
CA LYS A 127 -11.63 2.14 -14.53
C LYS A 127 -11.92 1.96 -13.03
N ALA A 128 -10.89 2.00 -12.18
CA ALA A 128 -11.03 1.70 -10.77
C ALA A 128 -11.61 2.85 -9.92
N GLU A 129 -11.52 4.10 -10.40
CA GLU A 129 -11.79 5.29 -9.59
C GLU A 129 -12.93 6.18 -10.11
N THR A 130 -13.51 6.95 -9.19
CA THR A 130 -14.30 8.15 -9.48
C THR A 130 -13.68 9.32 -8.75
N ARG A 131 -13.02 10.23 -9.49
CA ARG A 131 -12.49 11.47 -8.96
C ARG A 131 -13.59 12.53 -8.84
N ASP A 132 -13.64 13.22 -7.71
CA ASP A 132 -14.72 14.16 -7.37
C ASP A 132 -14.76 15.45 -8.21
N ILE A 133 -13.66 15.82 -8.86
CA ILE A 133 -13.62 16.94 -9.82
C ILE A 133 -13.79 16.51 -11.28
N GLY A 134 -14.15 15.24 -11.51
CA GLY A 134 -14.40 14.68 -12.84
C GLY A 134 -13.19 13.96 -13.45
N PRO A 135 -13.43 13.23 -14.56
CA PRO A 135 -12.39 12.50 -15.28
C PRO A 135 -11.52 13.42 -16.14
N ASN A 136 -10.33 12.93 -16.48
CA ASN A 136 -9.46 13.51 -17.52
C ASN A 136 -8.66 12.38 -18.20
N ASP A 137 -7.57 12.70 -18.90
CA ASP A 137 -6.73 11.70 -19.57
C ASP A 137 -6.11 10.68 -18.60
N TYR A 138 -5.89 11.10 -17.36
CA TYR A 138 -5.31 10.28 -16.30
C TYR A 138 -6.37 9.73 -15.34
N HIS A 139 -7.48 10.43 -15.12
CA HIS A 139 -8.45 10.13 -14.06
C HIS A 139 -9.77 9.55 -14.55
N GLY A 140 -10.35 8.70 -13.71
CA GLY A 140 -11.65 8.06 -13.92
C GLY A 140 -12.80 8.86 -13.30
N GLY A 141 -14.01 8.63 -13.81
CA GLY A 141 -15.23 9.33 -13.35
C GLY A 141 -16.38 8.42 -12.93
N GLU A 142 -16.24 7.11 -13.09
CA GLU A 142 -17.33 6.14 -12.90
C GLU A 142 -16.91 4.88 -12.13
N GLY A 143 -15.64 4.80 -11.74
CA GLY A 143 -15.07 3.63 -11.09
C GLY A 143 -15.51 3.47 -9.64
N PRO A 144 -15.41 2.24 -9.08
CA PRO A 144 -15.99 1.91 -7.78
C PRO A 144 -15.37 2.64 -6.57
N VAL A 145 -14.13 3.12 -6.67
CA VAL A 145 -13.42 3.76 -5.56
C VAL A 145 -13.54 5.28 -5.65
N SER A 146 -14.17 5.91 -4.67
CA SER A 146 -14.22 7.37 -4.58
C SER A 146 -12.84 7.95 -4.25
N VAL A 147 -12.41 8.92 -5.07
CA VAL A 147 -11.19 9.71 -4.89
C VAL A 147 -11.60 11.18 -4.71
N THR A 148 -11.12 11.80 -3.65
CA THR A 148 -11.42 13.19 -3.28
C THR A 148 -10.15 14.02 -3.36
N THR A 149 -10.20 15.13 -4.09
CA THR A 149 -9.09 16.10 -4.11
C THR A 149 -9.04 16.95 -2.84
N PRO A 150 -7.88 17.48 -2.48
CA PRO A 150 -7.76 18.57 -1.51
C PRO A 150 -8.70 19.73 -1.85
N LYS A 151 -9.24 20.38 -0.81
CA LYS A 151 -10.12 21.55 -0.96
C LYS A 151 -9.31 22.83 -0.74
N ALA A 152 -9.64 23.89 -1.47
CA ALA A 152 -8.89 25.15 -1.43
C ALA A 152 -8.83 25.81 -0.04
N GLY A 153 -9.77 25.50 0.86
CA GLY A 153 -9.77 25.97 2.25
C GLY A 153 -9.21 24.95 3.25
N ASN A 154 -8.33 24.04 2.82
CA ASN A 154 -7.66 23.13 3.75
C ASN A 154 -6.57 23.87 4.56
N ASN A 155 -5.77 23.13 5.34
CA ASN A 155 -4.82 23.76 6.27
C ASN A 155 -3.75 24.57 5.51
N GLU A 156 -3.53 25.84 5.92
CA GLU A 156 -2.57 26.75 5.28
C GLU A 156 -1.13 26.21 5.24
N LEU A 157 -0.74 25.35 6.18
CA LEU A 157 0.57 24.70 6.17
C LEU A 157 0.79 23.84 4.93
N PHE A 158 -0.25 23.24 4.34
CA PHE A 158 -0.09 22.47 3.10
C PHE A 158 0.39 23.36 1.95
N HIS A 159 -0.21 24.54 1.80
CA HIS A 159 0.17 25.50 0.76
C HIS A 159 1.58 26.05 0.99
N ALA A 160 1.92 26.37 2.25
CA ALA A 160 3.26 26.83 2.62
C ALA A 160 4.34 25.78 2.33
N MET A 161 4.07 24.50 2.63
CA MET A 161 5.01 23.40 2.37
C MET A 161 5.22 23.15 0.87
N VAL A 162 4.16 23.21 0.07
CA VAL A 162 4.28 23.11 -1.40
C VAL A 162 5.12 24.26 -1.95
N GLU A 163 4.83 25.48 -1.52
CA GLU A 163 5.57 26.67 -1.95
C GLU A 163 7.03 26.64 -1.48
N ALA A 164 7.31 26.13 -0.28
CA ALA A 164 8.68 25.91 0.18
C ALA A 164 9.44 24.90 -0.71
N GLY A 165 8.78 23.82 -1.13
CA GLY A 165 9.37 22.90 -2.10
C GLY A 165 9.74 23.59 -3.42
N VAL A 166 8.88 24.49 -3.90
CA VAL A 166 9.13 25.29 -5.11
C VAL A 166 10.28 26.28 -4.92
N GLN A 167 10.32 26.98 -3.78
CA GLN A 167 11.39 27.92 -3.45
C GLN A 167 12.75 27.22 -3.27
N ALA A 168 12.75 25.95 -2.88
CA ALA A 168 13.94 25.11 -2.87
C ALA A 168 14.39 24.63 -4.27
N GLY A 169 13.70 25.07 -5.33
CA GLY A 169 14.05 24.81 -6.73
C GLY A 169 13.37 23.60 -7.37
N TYR A 170 12.51 22.88 -6.66
CA TYR A 170 11.78 21.74 -7.21
C TYR A 170 10.53 22.21 -7.97
N PRO A 171 10.07 21.46 -9.00
CA PRO A 171 8.88 21.85 -9.74
C PRO A 171 7.61 21.80 -8.87
N ARG A 172 6.62 22.63 -9.24
CA ARG A 172 5.24 22.48 -8.78
C ARG A 172 4.53 21.47 -9.67
N THR A 173 3.72 20.60 -9.08
CA THR A 173 2.77 19.76 -9.80
C THR A 173 1.36 20.01 -9.30
N ASP A 174 0.41 20.07 -10.22
CA ASP A 174 -1.01 20.23 -9.90
C ASP A 174 -1.68 18.87 -9.62
N ASP A 175 -1.02 17.76 -9.98
CA ASP A 175 -1.56 16.42 -9.84
C ASP A 175 -0.42 15.39 -9.79
N LEU A 176 -0.15 14.83 -8.60
CA LEU A 176 0.87 13.80 -8.40
C LEU A 176 0.55 12.48 -9.13
N ASN A 177 -0.67 12.31 -9.66
CA ASN A 177 -1.11 11.17 -10.45
C ASN A 177 -1.35 11.50 -11.94
N GLY A 178 -1.08 12.74 -12.34
CA GLY A 178 -1.29 13.25 -13.70
C GLY A 178 -0.02 13.20 -14.56
N TYR A 179 0.13 14.19 -15.44
CA TYR A 179 1.24 14.28 -16.39
C TYR A 179 2.63 14.20 -15.73
N GLN A 180 2.83 14.90 -14.61
CA GLN A 180 4.12 15.03 -13.95
C GLN A 180 4.01 14.75 -12.45
N GLN A 181 4.57 13.61 -12.02
CA GLN A 181 4.68 13.28 -10.59
C GLN A 181 5.81 14.05 -9.89
N GLU A 182 6.92 14.31 -10.59
CA GLU A 182 8.08 15.01 -10.02
C GLU A 182 7.72 16.45 -9.64
N GLY A 183 7.86 16.79 -8.36
CA GLY A 183 7.52 18.09 -7.80
C GLY A 183 6.70 18.00 -6.52
N PHE A 184 6.29 19.18 -6.03
CA PHE A 184 5.42 19.33 -4.87
C PHE A 184 4.02 19.79 -5.28
N GLY A 185 3.00 19.22 -4.65
CA GLY A 185 1.62 19.40 -5.08
C GLY A 185 0.55 18.83 -4.14
N PRO A 186 -0.73 18.92 -4.54
CA PRO A 186 -1.86 18.37 -3.80
C PRO A 186 -1.85 16.83 -3.82
N MET A 187 -2.29 16.21 -2.72
CA MET A 187 -2.45 14.76 -2.61
C MET A 187 -3.92 14.36 -2.51
N ASP A 188 -4.37 13.57 -3.49
CA ASP A 188 -5.71 12.99 -3.50
C ASP A 188 -5.86 11.89 -2.43
N ARG A 189 -7.11 11.65 -2.00
CA ARG A 189 -7.42 10.64 -0.98
C ARG A 189 -8.60 9.75 -1.34
N THR A 190 -8.57 8.49 -0.90
CA THR A 190 -9.68 7.54 -1.04
C THR A 190 -10.75 7.77 0.04
N VAL A 191 -11.53 8.82 -0.15
CA VAL A 191 -12.64 9.23 0.73
C VAL A 191 -13.89 9.46 -0.13
N THR A 192 -15.06 9.12 0.41
CA THR A 192 -16.34 9.31 -0.27
C THR A 192 -16.80 10.77 -0.18
N PRO A 193 -17.74 11.23 -1.02
CA PRO A 193 -18.32 12.57 -0.92
C PRO A 193 -18.98 12.89 0.43
N LYS A 194 -19.26 11.87 1.26
CA LYS A 194 -19.83 12.00 2.61
C LYS A 194 -18.77 11.87 3.71
N GLY A 195 -17.50 12.09 3.39
CA GLY A 195 -16.39 12.08 4.36
C GLY A 195 -16.15 10.71 5.01
N ARG A 196 -16.38 9.61 4.30
CA ARG A 196 -16.12 8.25 4.79
C ARG A 196 -14.95 7.63 4.06
N ARG A 197 -14.18 6.76 4.71
CA ARG A 197 -13.17 5.93 4.03
C ARG A 197 -13.78 5.18 2.85
N ALA A 198 -13.13 5.25 1.69
CA ALA A 198 -13.49 4.48 0.49
C ALA A 198 -12.62 3.21 0.37
N SER A 199 -12.91 2.18 1.18
CA SER A 199 -12.28 0.86 1.09
C SER A 199 -12.74 0.10 -0.16
N THR A 200 -12.00 -0.94 -0.58
CA THR A 200 -12.47 -1.81 -1.69
C THR A 200 -13.70 -2.62 -1.30
N ALA A 201 -13.94 -2.87 -0.01
CA ALA A 201 -15.18 -3.48 0.45
C ALA A 201 -16.39 -2.55 0.24
N ARG A 202 -16.21 -1.24 0.46
CA ARG A 202 -17.25 -0.23 0.16
C ARG A 202 -17.42 0.00 -1.34
N GLY A 203 -16.32 0.13 -2.08
CA GLY A 203 -16.38 0.43 -3.51
C GLY A 203 -16.87 -0.75 -4.35
N TYR A 204 -16.24 -1.92 -4.19
CA TYR A 204 -16.47 -3.10 -5.02
C TYR A 204 -17.50 -4.05 -4.41
N LEU A 205 -17.26 -4.56 -3.19
CA LEU A 205 -18.13 -5.61 -2.63
C LEU A 205 -19.57 -5.16 -2.45
N ASP A 206 -19.84 -3.89 -2.12
CA ASP A 206 -21.22 -3.40 -1.99
C ASP A 206 -22.00 -3.48 -3.32
N GLN A 207 -21.31 -3.49 -4.48
CA GLN A 207 -21.95 -3.70 -5.80
C GLN A 207 -22.28 -5.18 -6.08
N ALA A 208 -21.58 -6.12 -5.43
CA ALA A 208 -21.67 -7.55 -5.72
C ALA A 208 -22.32 -8.38 -4.61
N ARG A 209 -22.39 -7.88 -3.37
CA ARG A 209 -22.83 -8.65 -2.19
C ARG A 209 -24.23 -9.23 -2.31
N SER A 210 -25.13 -8.59 -3.06
CA SER A 210 -26.50 -9.07 -3.27
C SER A 210 -26.61 -10.13 -4.37
N ARG A 211 -25.55 -10.39 -5.13
CA ARG A 211 -25.58 -11.34 -6.25
C ARG A 211 -25.59 -12.78 -5.72
N PRO A 212 -26.47 -13.66 -6.23
CA PRO A 212 -26.65 -15.03 -5.71
C PRO A 212 -25.45 -15.95 -6.00
N ASN A 213 -24.61 -15.59 -6.97
CA ASN A 213 -23.40 -16.33 -7.36
C ASN A 213 -22.15 -15.96 -6.56
N LEU A 214 -22.24 -15.04 -5.58
CA LEU A 214 -21.15 -14.69 -4.66
C LEU A 214 -21.44 -15.19 -3.25
N LYS A 215 -20.57 -16.06 -2.71
CA LYS A 215 -20.58 -16.43 -1.30
C LYS A 215 -19.39 -15.79 -0.58
N ILE A 216 -19.66 -14.95 0.42
CA ILE A 216 -18.64 -14.33 1.27
C ILE A 216 -18.61 -15.05 2.62
N VAL A 217 -17.43 -15.50 3.06
CA VAL A 217 -17.22 -16.13 4.36
C VAL A 217 -16.15 -15.35 5.13
N THR A 218 -16.57 -14.61 6.15
CA THR A 218 -15.68 -13.91 7.09
C THR A 218 -15.26 -14.84 8.23
N HIS A 219 -14.22 -14.42 8.97
CA HIS A 219 -13.57 -15.24 10.00
C HIS A 219 -13.10 -16.61 9.47
N ALA A 220 -12.76 -16.68 8.18
CA ALA A 220 -12.27 -17.86 7.49
C ALA A 220 -10.74 -17.78 7.33
N LEU A 221 -10.02 -18.34 8.30
CA LEU A 221 -8.56 -18.44 8.24
C LEU A 221 -8.17 -19.57 7.28
N THR A 222 -7.60 -19.21 6.14
CA THR A 222 -7.12 -20.20 5.17
C THR A 222 -5.94 -20.97 5.75
N ASP A 223 -6.06 -22.30 5.75
CA ASP A 223 -5.05 -23.22 6.24
C ASP A 223 -4.02 -23.49 5.15
N HIS A 224 -4.43 -24.20 4.10
CA HIS A 224 -3.64 -24.49 2.90
C HIS A 224 -4.54 -24.71 1.67
N ILE A 225 -3.93 -24.60 0.50
CA ILE A 225 -4.49 -24.95 -0.80
C ILE A 225 -4.33 -26.46 -1.01
N VAL A 226 -5.38 -27.10 -1.50
CA VAL A 226 -5.41 -28.55 -1.76
C VAL A 226 -5.05 -28.80 -3.22
N PHE A 227 -4.14 -29.74 -3.45
CA PHE A 227 -3.66 -30.10 -4.79
C PHE A 227 -4.01 -31.55 -5.16
N ASP A 228 -4.29 -31.75 -6.44
CA ASP A 228 -4.26 -33.06 -7.12
C ASP A 228 -3.12 -33.01 -8.14
N GLY A 229 -2.01 -33.69 -7.82
CA GLY A 229 -0.74 -33.50 -8.53
C GLY A 229 -0.28 -32.04 -8.50
N LYS A 230 -0.27 -31.39 -9.66
CA LYS A 230 0.09 -29.97 -9.83
C LYS A 230 -1.11 -29.03 -9.93
N ARG A 231 -2.33 -29.54 -9.89
CA ARG A 231 -3.56 -28.74 -10.03
C ARG A 231 -4.11 -28.35 -8.67
N ALA A 232 -4.30 -27.06 -8.42
CA ALA A 232 -5.06 -26.59 -7.27
C ALA A 232 -6.54 -26.92 -7.47
N VAL A 233 -7.10 -27.73 -6.57
CA VAL A 233 -8.49 -28.26 -6.66
C VAL A 233 -9.40 -27.72 -5.55
N GLY A 234 -8.85 -27.00 -4.58
CA GLY A 234 -9.64 -26.46 -3.48
C GLY A 234 -8.80 -25.83 -2.38
N VAL A 235 -9.47 -25.50 -1.28
CA VAL A 235 -8.88 -24.84 -0.11
C VAL A 235 -9.46 -25.46 1.15
N ASN A 236 -8.59 -25.69 2.14
CA ASN A 236 -8.97 -25.99 3.51
C ASN A 236 -8.87 -24.71 4.36
N TYR A 237 -9.86 -24.44 5.18
CA TYR A 237 -9.88 -23.27 6.05
C TYR A 237 -10.57 -23.54 7.39
N LEU A 238 -10.23 -22.76 8.40
CA LEU A 238 -10.84 -22.74 9.72
C LEU A 238 -11.83 -21.59 9.79
N GLN A 239 -13.01 -21.81 10.37
CA GLN A 239 -14.04 -20.77 10.46
C GLN A 239 -14.36 -20.42 11.92
N GLY A 240 -14.28 -19.13 12.25
CA GLY A 240 -14.46 -18.63 13.62
C GLY A 240 -13.43 -19.26 14.56
N ASP A 241 -13.91 -19.76 15.70
CA ASP A 241 -13.07 -20.44 16.70
C ASP A 241 -12.98 -21.95 16.50
N SER A 242 -13.52 -22.48 15.38
CA SER A 242 -13.50 -23.91 15.09
C SER A 242 -12.08 -24.42 14.79
N ASN A 243 -11.77 -25.59 15.31
CA ASN A 243 -10.58 -26.37 14.93
C ASN A 243 -10.85 -27.37 13.80
N GLN A 244 -12.09 -27.49 13.35
CA GLN A 244 -12.44 -28.38 12.24
C GLN A 244 -12.19 -27.68 10.91
N LEU A 245 -11.40 -28.32 10.04
CA LEU A 245 -11.17 -27.85 8.69
C LEU A 245 -12.45 -27.96 7.87
N THR A 246 -12.83 -26.84 7.25
CA THR A 246 -13.87 -26.81 6.23
C THR A 246 -13.22 -26.88 4.86
N HIS A 247 -13.78 -27.72 3.99
CA HIS A 247 -13.27 -27.95 2.64
C HIS A 247 -14.17 -27.31 1.57
N ALA A 248 -13.55 -26.55 0.66
CA ALA A 248 -14.19 -26.00 -0.53
C ALA A 248 -13.40 -26.39 -1.79
N LYS A 249 -14.10 -26.83 -2.83
CA LYS A 249 -13.54 -27.24 -4.12
C LYS A 249 -13.66 -26.12 -5.15
N ALA A 250 -12.64 -25.96 -5.98
CA ALA A 250 -12.60 -25.04 -7.11
C ALA A 250 -12.69 -25.83 -8.43
N ARG A 251 -13.67 -25.51 -9.28
CA ARG A 251 -13.79 -26.12 -10.62
C ARG A 251 -12.76 -25.55 -11.58
N ARG A 252 -12.54 -24.23 -11.54
CA ARG A 252 -11.65 -23.53 -12.47
C ARG A 252 -10.31 -23.22 -11.83
N GLU A 253 -10.27 -22.24 -10.92
CA GLU A 253 -9.02 -21.75 -10.32
C GLU A 253 -9.19 -21.34 -8.85
N VAL A 254 -8.10 -21.45 -8.08
CA VAL A 254 -7.91 -20.79 -6.78
C VAL A 254 -7.12 -19.51 -7.03
N LEU A 255 -7.62 -18.39 -6.51
CA LEU A 255 -7.05 -17.05 -6.67
C LEU A 255 -6.57 -16.53 -5.30
N LEU A 256 -5.25 -16.50 -5.11
CA LEU A 256 -4.62 -16.09 -3.86
C LEU A 256 -4.41 -14.57 -3.84
N CYS A 257 -5.10 -13.89 -2.92
CA CYS A 257 -5.16 -12.43 -2.78
C CYS A 257 -4.87 -11.99 -1.32
N ALA A 258 -4.00 -12.72 -0.63
CA ALA A 258 -3.74 -12.54 0.79
C ALA A 258 -2.66 -11.47 1.10
N GLY A 259 -2.05 -10.88 0.06
CA GLY A 259 -1.04 -9.83 0.14
C GLY A 259 0.38 -10.35 0.37
N ALA A 260 1.35 -9.43 0.31
CA ALA A 260 2.80 -9.70 0.32
C ALA A 260 3.35 -10.44 1.54
N ILE A 261 2.57 -10.60 2.60
CA ILE A 261 3.00 -11.37 3.78
C ILE A 261 2.31 -12.74 3.80
N ALA A 262 0.99 -12.77 3.66
CA ALA A 262 0.24 -14.02 3.83
C ALA A 262 0.21 -14.89 2.57
N SER A 263 0.27 -14.31 1.36
CA SER A 263 0.31 -15.08 0.11
C SER A 263 1.51 -16.04 0.03
N PRO A 264 2.77 -15.61 0.21
CA PRO A 264 3.89 -16.55 0.21
C PRO A 264 3.80 -17.57 1.35
N GLN A 265 3.32 -17.17 2.54
CA GLN A 265 3.13 -18.08 3.67
C GLN A 265 2.10 -19.18 3.35
N ILE A 266 0.99 -18.84 2.71
CA ILE A 266 -0.04 -19.81 2.31
C ILE A 266 0.52 -20.76 1.25
N LEU A 267 1.23 -20.27 0.24
CA LEU A 267 1.89 -21.12 -0.76
C LEU A 267 2.85 -22.12 -0.09
N GLN A 268 3.72 -21.62 0.78
CA GLN A 268 4.70 -22.43 1.50
C GLN A 268 4.01 -23.51 2.35
N ARG A 269 3.00 -23.16 3.16
CA ARG A 269 2.21 -24.15 3.93
C ARG A 269 1.49 -25.17 3.05
N SER A 270 1.19 -24.82 1.80
CA SER A 270 0.53 -25.69 0.84
C SER A 270 1.51 -26.56 0.04
N GLY A 271 2.81 -26.50 0.34
CA GLY A 271 3.84 -27.30 -0.33
C GLY A 271 4.43 -26.66 -1.59
N VAL A 272 4.15 -25.38 -1.86
CA VAL A 272 4.71 -24.64 -3.01
C VAL A 272 5.67 -23.57 -2.49
N GLY A 273 6.97 -23.75 -2.71
CA GLY A 273 8.00 -22.85 -2.22
C GLY A 273 9.38 -23.52 -2.14
N PRO A 274 10.37 -22.92 -1.45
CA PRO A 274 11.73 -23.47 -1.38
C PRO A 274 11.76 -24.85 -0.70
N ALA A 275 12.13 -25.91 -1.43
CA ALA A 275 12.04 -27.28 -0.93
C ALA A 275 12.80 -27.50 0.39
N ALA A 276 13.97 -26.89 0.56
CA ALA A 276 14.75 -26.99 1.79
C ALA A 276 14.01 -26.43 3.03
N LEU A 277 13.31 -25.30 2.87
CA LEU A 277 12.49 -24.70 3.93
C LEU A 277 11.27 -25.58 4.24
N LEU A 278 10.60 -26.11 3.21
CA LEU A 278 9.41 -26.93 3.41
C LEU A 278 9.74 -28.25 4.12
N ASN A 279 10.82 -28.91 3.69
CA ASN A 279 11.29 -30.16 4.30
C ASN A 279 11.72 -29.97 5.76
N SER A 280 12.32 -28.83 6.13
CA SER A 280 12.73 -28.56 7.52
C SER A 280 11.55 -28.43 8.49
N LEU A 281 10.34 -28.23 7.98
CA LEU A 281 9.08 -28.16 8.72
C LEU A 281 8.16 -29.35 8.45
N ASP A 282 8.67 -30.43 7.85
CA ASP A 282 7.92 -31.63 7.45
C ASP A 282 6.71 -31.33 6.53
N ILE A 283 6.75 -30.24 5.77
CA ILE A 283 5.72 -29.91 4.77
C ILE A 283 6.04 -30.67 3.49
N ASN A 284 5.09 -31.47 3.00
CA ASN A 284 5.27 -32.20 1.75
C ASN A 284 5.43 -31.23 0.58
N VAL A 285 6.53 -31.36 -0.17
CA VAL A 285 6.81 -30.51 -1.33
C VAL A 285 5.92 -30.94 -2.49
N VAL A 286 5.00 -30.07 -2.86
CA VAL A 286 4.20 -30.18 -4.09
C VAL A 286 5.00 -29.64 -5.26
N HIS A 287 5.66 -28.49 -5.11
CA HIS A 287 6.53 -27.90 -6.12
C HIS A 287 7.64 -27.06 -5.47
N ASP A 288 8.88 -27.35 -5.83
CA ASP A 288 10.01 -26.51 -5.49
C ASP A 288 9.98 -25.23 -6.34
N LEU A 289 9.77 -24.10 -5.67
CA LEU A 289 9.70 -22.78 -6.29
C LEU A 289 10.44 -21.78 -5.39
N PRO A 290 11.76 -21.60 -5.57
CA PRO A 290 12.63 -20.91 -4.61
C PRO A 290 12.31 -19.42 -4.45
N GLY A 291 11.64 -18.80 -5.44
CA GLY A 291 11.20 -17.41 -5.36
C GLY A 291 10.09 -17.12 -4.33
N VAL A 292 9.34 -18.13 -3.87
CA VAL A 292 8.19 -17.91 -2.98
C VAL A 292 8.64 -17.38 -1.62
N GLY A 293 8.29 -16.12 -1.36
CA GLY A 293 8.61 -15.40 -0.14
C GLY A 293 9.88 -14.57 -0.24
N GLU A 294 10.68 -14.70 -1.29
CA GLU A 294 11.89 -13.90 -1.52
C GLU A 294 11.54 -12.55 -2.19
N ASN A 295 12.54 -11.65 -2.33
CA ASN A 295 12.37 -10.34 -2.97
C ASN A 295 11.34 -9.44 -2.26
N LEU A 296 11.12 -9.62 -0.95
CA LEU A 296 10.24 -8.75 -0.16
C LEU A 296 10.81 -7.33 -0.17
N GLN A 297 9.96 -6.36 -0.53
CA GLN A 297 10.31 -4.95 -0.63
C GLN A 297 9.26 -4.12 0.11
N ASP A 298 9.67 -2.99 0.67
CA ASP A 298 8.81 -2.03 1.35
C ASP A 298 9.41 -0.63 1.26
N HIS A 299 8.60 0.38 1.53
CA HIS A 299 9.06 1.75 1.71
C HIS A 299 9.34 2.00 3.19
N LEU A 300 10.53 2.53 3.45
CA LEU A 300 10.94 3.00 4.76
C LEU A 300 10.85 4.54 4.76
N GLU A 301 10.36 5.12 5.85
CA GLU A 301 10.19 6.56 6.03
C GLU A 301 10.70 7.02 7.40
N MET A 302 10.91 8.33 7.54
CA MET A 302 11.22 9.01 8.79
C MET A 302 10.45 10.32 8.92
N TYR A 303 10.35 10.83 10.15
CA TYR A 303 9.58 12.03 10.45
C TYR A 303 10.50 13.18 10.84
N LEU A 304 10.50 14.23 10.04
CA LEU A 304 11.16 15.49 10.36
C LEU A 304 10.13 16.45 10.92
N GLN A 305 10.26 16.74 12.20
CA GLN A 305 9.25 17.44 12.99
C GLN A 305 9.73 18.84 13.38
N TYR A 306 8.85 19.82 13.25
CA TYR A 306 9.11 21.22 13.59
C TYR A 306 8.00 21.76 14.47
N ALA A 307 8.37 22.58 15.46
CA ALA A 307 7.41 23.38 16.20
C ALA A 307 6.78 24.41 15.25
N CYS A 308 5.51 24.75 15.47
CA CYS A 308 4.83 25.79 14.71
C CYS A 308 4.71 27.06 15.55
N LYS A 309 5.21 28.18 15.04
CA LYS A 309 5.10 29.51 15.67
C LYS A 309 3.65 29.97 15.78
N LYS A 310 2.81 29.58 14.83
CA LYS A 310 1.39 29.94 14.75
C LYS A 310 0.49 28.80 15.24
N PRO A 311 -0.66 29.12 15.85
CA PRO A 311 -1.60 28.11 16.35
C PRO A 311 -2.50 27.53 15.24
N VAL A 312 -1.91 27.13 14.11
CA VAL A 312 -2.63 26.73 12.88
C VAL A 312 -2.57 25.23 12.62
N SER A 313 -1.80 24.49 13.43
CA SER A 313 -1.69 23.03 13.31
C SER A 313 -2.92 22.31 13.91
N LEU A 314 -3.05 21.01 13.63
CA LEU A 314 -4.12 20.14 14.16
C LEU A 314 -3.93 19.74 15.63
N TYR A 315 -2.93 20.29 16.33
CA TYR A 315 -2.70 19.98 17.74
C TYR A 315 -3.96 20.10 18.63
N PRO A 316 -4.84 21.12 18.48
CA PRO A 316 -6.07 21.20 19.25
C PRO A 316 -7.03 20.03 19.00
N ALA A 317 -7.05 19.45 17.80
CA ALA A 317 -7.90 18.31 17.47
C ALA A 317 -7.50 17.03 18.22
N LEU A 318 -6.24 16.93 18.67
CA LEU A 318 -5.76 15.81 19.49
C LEU A 318 -6.26 15.87 20.93
N GLN A 319 -6.73 17.02 21.40
CA GLN A 319 -7.24 17.16 22.77
C GLN A 319 -8.56 16.40 22.91
N TRP A 320 -8.62 15.50 23.90
CA TRP A 320 -9.75 14.59 24.10
C TRP A 320 -11.11 15.32 24.20
N PHE A 321 -11.13 16.54 24.74
CA PHE A 321 -12.34 17.35 24.88
C PHE A 321 -12.83 17.97 23.55
N ASN A 322 -11.97 18.09 22.53
CA ASN A 322 -12.34 18.57 21.20
C ASN A 322 -12.84 17.44 20.28
N GLN A 323 -12.45 16.19 20.56
CA GLN A 323 -12.79 15.02 19.74
C GLN A 323 -14.29 14.73 19.62
N PRO A 324 -15.14 14.89 20.67
CA PRO A 324 -16.58 14.65 20.53
C PRO A 324 -17.26 15.54 19.48
N LYS A 325 -16.89 16.82 19.41
CA LYS A 325 -17.43 17.75 18.41
C LYS A 325 -17.02 17.35 16.99
N ILE A 326 -15.74 16.99 16.81
CA ILE A 326 -15.20 16.53 15.53
C ILE A 326 -15.93 15.25 15.08
N GLY A 327 -16.10 14.29 16.00
CA GLY A 327 -16.82 13.05 15.74
C GLY A 327 -18.28 13.29 15.39
N ALA A 328 -18.97 14.20 16.10
CA ALA A 328 -20.36 14.54 15.82
C ALA A 328 -20.53 15.21 14.44
N GLU A 329 -19.69 16.20 14.10
CA GLU A 329 -19.73 16.84 12.78
C GLU A 329 -19.50 15.82 11.66
N TRP A 330 -18.49 14.97 11.79
CA TRP A 330 -18.22 13.90 10.82
C TRP A 330 -19.40 12.93 10.72
N LEU A 331 -19.95 12.48 11.85
CA LEU A 331 -21.00 11.47 11.89
C LEU A 331 -22.26 11.97 11.19
N PHE A 332 -22.71 13.19 11.50
CA PHE A 332 -23.97 13.72 11.00
C PHE A 332 -23.87 14.43 9.65
N ASN A 333 -22.77 15.16 9.40
CA ASN A 333 -22.62 15.99 8.20
C ASN A 333 -21.66 15.39 7.17
N GLY A 334 -20.74 14.51 7.58
CA GLY A 334 -19.70 14.00 6.70
C GLY A 334 -18.64 15.05 6.34
N THR A 335 -18.47 16.07 7.19
CA THR A 335 -17.57 17.21 6.97
C THR A 335 -16.57 17.36 8.12
N GLY A 336 -15.75 18.41 8.06
CA GLY A 336 -14.82 18.80 9.12
C GLY A 336 -13.56 17.94 9.17
N ILE A 337 -12.78 18.13 10.24
CA ILE A 337 -11.47 17.45 10.45
C ILE A 337 -11.62 15.93 10.35
N GLY A 338 -12.71 15.37 10.89
CA GLY A 338 -12.97 13.94 10.86
C GLY A 338 -13.07 13.34 9.45
N ALA A 339 -13.46 14.14 8.46
CA ALA A 339 -13.67 13.73 7.07
C ALA A 339 -12.39 13.76 6.19
N SER A 340 -11.24 14.16 6.73
CA SER A 340 -9.95 14.14 6.01
C SER A 340 -8.93 13.23 6.71
N ASN A 341 -8.05 12.63 5.90
CA ASN A 341 -6.90 11.85 6.38
C ASN A 341 -5.72 12.73 6.79
N GLN A 342 -5.78 14.04 6.52
CA GLN A 342 -4.75 15.04 6.85
C GLN A 342 -3.43 14.87 6.08
N PHE A 343 -3.44 14.14 4.96
CA PHE A 343 -2.33 14.00 4.01
C PHE A 343 -2.73 14.64 2.68
N GLU A 344 -2.89 15.97 2.65
CA GLU A 344 -3.48 16.68 1.50
C GLU A 344 -2.45 17.43 0.63
N ALA A 345 -1.17 17.38 1.01
CA ALA A 345 -0.07 17.84 0.17
C ALA A 345 1.19 17.00 0.42
N GLY A 346 2.04 16.94 -0.58
CA GLY A 346 3.27 16.15 -0.57
C GLY A 346 4.09 16.42 -1.81
N GLY A 347 4.97 15.49 -2.16
CA GLY A 347 5.77 15.60 -3.37
C GLY A 347 6.62 14.37 -3.64
N PHE A 348 7.17 14.32 -4.85
CA PHE A 348 8.16 13.33 -5.24
C PHE A 348 9.33 14.05 -5.90
N ILE A 349 10.55 13.77 -5.46
CA ILE A 349 11.74 14.39 -6.04
C ILE A 349 12.80 13.36 -6.34
N ARG A 350 13.70 13.70 -7.26
CA ARG A 350 15.00 13.06 -7.37
C ARG A 350 15.91 13.65 -6.28
N SER A 351 16.60 12.82 -5.50
CA SER A 351 17.60 13.33 -4.55
C SER A 351 18.90 13.73 -5.24
N ARG A 352 19.21 13.07 -6.37
CA ARG A 352 20.45 13.24 -7.15
C ARG A 352 20.21 13.07 -8.65
N ALA A 353 21.14 13.57 -9.46
CA ALA A 353 21.06 13.55 -10.91
C ALA A 353 21.18 12.15 -11.52
N GLU A 354 21.73 11.18 -10.78
CA GLU A 354 21.84 9.78 -11.21
C GLU A 354 20.48 9.05 -11.27
N PHE A 355 19.47 9.55 -10.57
CA PHE A 355 18.13 8.98 -10.63
C PHE A 355 17.38 9.48 -11.86
N ALA A 356 16.88 8.55 -12.66
CA ALA A 356 16.14 8.91 -13.89
C ALA A 356 14.71 9.43 -13.62
N TRP A 357 14.12 9.11 -12.46
CA TRP A 357 12.82 9.62 -11.99
C TRP A 357 12.79 9.64 -10.45
N PRO A 358 11.83 10.33 -9.80
CA PRO A 358 11.84 10.60 -8.36
C PRO A 358 12.06 9.38 -7.49
N ASN A 359 13.01 9.40 -6.55
CA ASN A 359 13.30 8.31 -5.61
C ASN A 359 12.91 8.63 -4.16
N ILE A 360 12.58 9.89 -3.85
CA ILE A 360 12.13 10.33 -2.54
C ILE A 360 10.67 10.76 -2.59
N GLN A 361 9.85 10.26 -1.65
CA GLN A 361 8.48 10.70 -1.43
C GLN A 361 8.38 11.60 -0.19
N TYR A 362 7.52 12.60 -0.27
CA TYR A 362 7.11 13.46 0.82
C TYR A 362 5.61 13.34 1.07
N HIS A 363 5.23 13.19 2.35
CA HIS A 363 3.91 13.53 2.83
C HIS A 363 4.00 14.63 3.88
N PHE A 364 3.18 15.66 3.77
CA PHE A 364 3.12 16.72 4.77
C PHE A 364 1.96 16.52 5.71
N LEU A 365 2.19 16.74 7.01
CA LEU A 365 1.13 16.75 8.01
C LEU A 365 1.20 18.03 8.85
N PRO A 366 0.07 18.71 9.07
CA PRO A 366 -0.03 19.86 9.95
C PRO A 366 -0.13 19.43 11.43
N VAL A 367 0.64 18.41 11.83
CA VAL A 367 0.76 17.92 13.21
C VAL A 367 2.10 17.19 13.38
N ALA A 368 2.71 17.26 14.56
CA ALA A 368 3.90 16.47 14.91
C ALA A 368 3.47 15.23 15.72
N ILE A 369 3.43 14.06 15.07
CA ILE A 369 2.99 12.78 15.64
C ILE A 369 3.62 11.59 14.91
N ASN A 370 3.89 10.49 15.62
CA ASN A 370 4.31 9.23 14.99
C ASN A 370 3.11 8.50 14.36
N TYR A 371 3.36 7.57 13.42
CA TYR A 371 2.31 6.92 12.62
C TYR A 371 1.32 6.10 13.43
N ASN A 372 1.78 5.42 14.49
CA ASN A 372 0.92 4.68 15.42
C ASN A 372 0.18 5.59 16.44
N GLY A 373 0.36 6.91 16.35
CA GLY A 373 -0.24 7.90 17.23
C GLY A 373 0.44 8.04 18.60
N SER A 374 1.54 7.30 18.84
CA SER A 374 2.35 7.47 20.05
C SER A 374 3.16 8.78 20.01
N ASN A 375 3.55 9.28 21.20
CA ASN A 375 4.45 10.42 21.35
C ASN A 375 4.04 11.71 20.63
N ALA A 376 2.74 12.06 20.64
CA ALA A 376 2.30 13.37 20.16
C ALA A 376 3.01 14.50 20.92
N VAL A 377 3.70 15.36 20.20
CA VAL A 377 4.34 16.55 20.75
C VAL A 377 3.24 17.43 21.35
N LYS A 378 3.42 17.86 22.61
CA LYS A 378 2.41 18.63 23.36
C LYS A 378 2.42 20.13 23.05
N GLU A 379 2.57 20.49 21.78
CA GLU A 379 2.53 21.86 21.27
C GLU A 379 2.11 21.87 19.80
N HIS A 380 1.86 23.06 19.25
CA HIS A 380 1.65 23.20 17.81
C HIS A 380 2.94 22.83 17.06
N GLY A 381 2.80 21.98 16.05
CA GLY A 381 3.89 21.50 15.21
C GLY A 381 3.37 20.92 13.92
N PHE A 382 4.29 20.68 12.99
CA PHE A 382 4.04 20.08 11.68
C PHE A 382 5.25 19.21 11.30
N GLN A 383 5.07 18.35 10.30
CA GLN A 383 6.13 17.43 9.90
C GLN A 383 6.09 17.08 8.42
N ALA A 384 7.25 16.68 7.92
CA ALA A 384 7.40 15.97 6.68
C ALA A 384 7.70 14.49 6.97
N HIS A 385 6.87 13.60 6.43
CA HIS A 385 7.20 12.19 6.29
C HIS A 385 7.98 12.05 5.00
N VAL A 386 9.19 11.51 5.10
CA VAL A 386 10.09 11.42 3.95
C VAL A 386 10.75 10.05 3.92
N GLY A 387 10.86 9.45 2.74
CA GLY A 387 11.45 8.12 2.59
C GLY A 387 11.82 7.77 1.18
N SER A 388 12.61 6.69 1.08
CA SER A 388 13.02 6.10 -0.19
C SER A 388 11.90 5.26 -0.79
N MET A 389 11.68 5.43 -2.08
CA MET A 389 10.69 4.71 -2.86
C MET A 389 11.24 3.50 -3.60
N ARG A 390 12.57 3.41 -3.80
CA ARG A 390 13.18 2.34 -4.60
C ARG A 390 14.46 1.82 -3.99
N SER A 391 14.42 1.56 -2.68
CA SER A 391 15.48 0.87 -1.95
C SER A 391 15.89 -0.43 -2.69
N PRO A 392 17.20 -0.67 -2.91
CA PRO A 392 17.68 -1.93 -3.45
C PRO A 392 17.73 -3.06 -2.40
N SER A 393 17.49 -2.78 -1.11
CA SER A 393 17.41 -3.81 -0.07
C SER A 393 16.31 -4.84 -0.39
N ARG A 394 16.60 -6.13 -0.13
CA ARG A 394 15.69 -7.25 -0.39
C ARG A 394 15.57 -8.14 0.83
N GLY A 395 14.33 -8.44 1.17
CA GLY A 395 13.95 -9.26 2.29
C GLY A 395 13.31 -10.59 1.90
N ARG A 396 12.76 -11.28 2.91
CA ARG A 396 12.09 -12.56 2.80
C ARG A 396 10.89 -12.72 3.74
N VAL A 397 9.97 -13.60 3.38
CA VAL A 397 8.89 -14.14 4.21
C VAL A 397 8.98 -15.66 4.22
N GLN A 398 9.09 -16.25 5.42
CA GLN A 398 9.21 -17.69 5.58
C GLN A 398 8.21 -18.22 6.60
N VAL A 399 7.50 -19.29 6.26
CA VAL A 399 6.68 -20.05 7.20
C VAL A 399 7.57 -20.58 8.34
N LYS A 400 7.02 -20.57 9.56
CA LYS A 400 7.68 -21.14 10.77
C LYS A 400 6.98 -22.38 11.32
N SER A 401 5.75 -22.64 10.87
CA SER A 401 4.89 -23.70 11.37
C SER A 401 3.81 -24.04 10.36
N LYS A 402 3.33 -25.29 10.42
CA LYS A 402 2.13 -25.73 9.68
C LYS A 402 0.84 -25.10 10.22
N ASP A 403 0.83 -24.64 11.47
CA ASP A 403 -0.37 -24.00 12.05
C ASP A 403 -0.61 -22.63 11.39
N PRO A 404 -1.76 -22.43 10.72
CA PRO A 404 -2.05 -21.18 10.01
C PRO A 404 -2.26 -19.99 10.94
N ARG A 405 -2.39 -20.22 12.26
CA ARG A 405 -2.48 -19.17 13.28
C ARG A 405 -1.12 -18.57 13.61
N GLN A 406 -0.03 -19.26 13.29
CA GLN A 406 1.31 -18.77 13.56
C GLN A 406 1.74 -17.77 12.48
N HIS A 407 2.25 -16.62 12.93
CA HIS A 407 2.81 -15.63 12.03
C HIS A 407 4.07 -16.18 11.34
N PRO A 408 4.37 -15.78 10.09
CA PRO A 408 5.62 -16.13 9.43
C PRO A 408 6.80 -15.39 10.07
N SER A 409 8.01 -15.82 9.74
CA SER A 409 9.24 -15.03 9.84
C SER A 409 9.22 -13.99 8.71
N ILE A 410 9.47 -12.73 9.04
CA ILE A 410 9.44 -11.60 8.10
C ILE A 410 10.72 -10.81 8.32
N LEU A 411 11.51 -10.63 7.27
CA LEU A 411 12.73 -9.82 7.33
C LEU A 411 12.73 -8.93 6.10
N PHE A 412 12.68 -7.62 6.23
CA PHE A 412 12.82 -6.71 5.08
C PHE A 412 14.27 -6.48 4.71
N ASN A 413 15.17 -6.66 5.68
CA ASN A 413 16.59 -6.39 5.53
C ASN A 413 16.83 -4.91 5.20
N TYR A 414 16.14 -4.03 5.92
CA TYR A 414 16.21 -2.58 5.69
C TYR A 414 17.65 -2.08 5.81
N MET A 415 18.00 -1.08 5.00
CA MET A 415 19.31 -0.41 5.04
C MET A 415 20.51 -1.35 4.83
N ALA A 416 20.34 -2.41 4.05
CA ALA A 416 21.39 -3.37 3.75
C ALA A 416 22.39 -2.88 2.69
N THR A 417 22.11 -1.76 2.01
CA THR A 417 22.97 -1.22 0.95
C THR A 417 23.39 0.22 1.21
N GLU A 418 24.50 0.66 0.61
CA GLU A 418 24.97 2.05 0.74
C GLU A 418 24.00 3.06 0.12
N GLN A 419 23.29 2.68 -0.95
CA GLN A 419 22.30 3.57 -1.57
C GLN A 419 21.18 3.93 -0.57
N ASP A 420 20.76 2.98 0.26
CA ASP A 420 19.76 3.24 1.29
C ASP A 420 20.22 4.34 2.26
N TRP A 421 21.45 4.24 2.77
CA TRP A 421 22.01 5.23 3.68
C TRP A 421 22.17 6.59 3.02
N GLN A 422 22.66 6.62 1.78
CA GLN A 422 22.81 7.85 1.02
C GLN A 422 21.46 8.58 0.81
N GLU A 423 20.44 7.87 0.35
CA GLU A 423 19.12 8.45 0.08
C GLU A 423 18.49 9.03 1.35
N PHE A 424 18.63 8.37 2.50
CA PHE A 424 18.14 8.88 3.77
C PHE A 424 18.91 10.12 4.25
N ARG A 425 20.24 10.15 4.13
CA ARG A 425 21.05 11.35 4.45
C ARG A 425 20.65 12.53 3.57
N ASP A 426 20.53 12.31 2.26
CA ASP A 426 20.09 13.34 1.31
C ASP A 426 18.68 13.83 1.65
N ALA A 427 17.74 12.90 1.92
CA ALA A 427 16.37 13.24 2.30
C ALA A 427 16.32 14.14 3.53
N ILE A 428 17.10 13.87 4.59
CA ILE A 428 17.15 14.73 5.78
C ILE A 428 17.66 16.14 5.41
N ARG A 429 18.77 16.21 4.69
CA ARG A 429 19.41 17.49 4.31
C ARG A 429 18.51 18.32 3.41
N ILE A 430 17.94 17.71 2.36
CA ILE A 430 17.01 18.37 1.44
C ILE A 430 15.76 18.85 2.19
N THR A 431 15.23 18.04 3.10
CA THR A 431 14.07 18.46 3.89
C THR A 431 14.39 19.66 4.77
N ARG A 432 15.57 19.72 5.40
CA ARG A 432 16.00 20.90 6.16
C ARG A 432 16.13 22.14 5.26
N GLU A 433 16.62 21.98 4.04
CA GLU A 433 16.70 23.06 3.04
C GLU A 433 15.32 23.57 2.63
N ILE A 434 14.36 22.66 2.40
CA ILE A 434 12.95 23.01 2.11
C ILE A 434 12.33 23.72 3.31
N MET A 435 12.51 23.17 4.51
CA MET A 435 11.97 23.76 5.73
C MET A 435 12.52 25.18 5.93
N ALA A 436 13.77 25.44 5.57
CA ALA A 436 14.43 26.74 5.68
C ALA A 436 13.92 27.81 4.68
N GLN A 437 13.05 27.48 3.73
CA GLN A 437 12.59 28.44 2.71
C GLN A 437 11.66 29.54 3.27
N PRO A 438 11.63 30.72 2.63
CA PRO A 438 10.83 31.87 3.07
C PRO A 438 9.34 31.59 3.30
N ALA A 439 8.73 30.74 2.49
CA ALA A 439 7.32 30.34 2.63
C ALA A 439 6.98 29.75 4.00
N LEU A 440 7.97 29.24 4.72
CA LEU A 440 7.80 28.66 6.05
C LEU A 440 8.30 29.57 7.18
N ASP A 441 8.86 30.75 6.93
CA ASP A 441 9.47 31.57 7.99
C ASP A 441 8.50 32.00 9.09
N GLU A 442 7.23 32.26 8.72
CA GLU A 442 6.18 32.63 9.67
C GLU A 442 5.66 31.43 10.49
N TYR A 443 5.89 30.21 10.01
CA TYR A 443 5.39 28.96 10.57
C TYR A 443 6.47 28.19 11.34
N ARG A 444 7.65 28.02 10.74
CA ARG A 444 8.77 27.22 11.22
C ARG A 444 9.32 27.74 12.54
N GLY A 445 9.11 26.98 13.60
CA GLY A 445 9.82 27.08 14.87
C GLY A 445 11.10 26.25 14.87
N ARG A 446 11.50 25.79 16.06
CA ARG A 446 12.66 24.90 16.21
C ARG A 446 12.42 23.52 15.58
N GLU A 447 13.48 22.92 15.07
CA GLU A 447 13.50 21.49 14.72
C GLU A 447 13.37 20.66 16.01
N ILE A 448 12.40 19.75 16.04
CA ILE A 448 12.11 18.85 17.17
C ILE A 448 12.82 17.50 16.96
N SER A 449 12.76 16.98 15.73
CA SER A 449 13.34 15.70 15.35
C SER A 449 13.81 15.79 13.89
N PRO A 450 15.03 15.34 13.56
CA PRO A 450 16.07 14.74 14.42
C PRO A 450 16.72 15.69 15.45
N GLY A 451 16.56 17.01 15.26
CA GLY A 451 17.17 18.03 16.12
C GLY A 451 18.39 18.69 15.46
N PRO A 452 18.67 19.97 15.77
CA PRO A 452 19.70 20.75 15.08
C PRO A 452 21.14 20.27 15.34
N GLU A 453 21.37 19.46 16.36
CA GLU A 453 22.68 18.89 16.71
C GLU A 453 23.07 17.65 15.88
N VAL A 454 22.10 17.03 15.20
CA VAL A 454 22.32 15.85 14.35
C VAL A 454 22.73 16.33 12.95
N GLN A 455 24.04 16.36 12.66
CA GLN A 455 24.59 17.01 11.46
C GLN A 455 25.50 16.09 10.63
N THR A 456 26.38 15.32 11.26
CA THR A 456 27.31 14.44 10.53
C THR A 456 26.61 13.21 9.98
N ASP A 457 27.19 12.59 8.96
CA ASP A 457 26.62 11.39 8.34
C ASP A 457 26.44 10.27 9.36
N GLU A 458 27.36 10.10 10.31
CA GLU A 458 27.26 9.12 11.38
C GLU A 458 26.09 9.41 12.34
N GLN A 459 25.83 10.69 12.63
CA GLN A 459 24.71 11.11 13.47
C GLN A 459 23.37 10.91 12.74
N LEU A 460 23.33 11.23 11.45
CA LEU A 460 22.15 11.00 10.60
C LEU A 460 21.84 9.50 10.48
N ASP A 461 22.86 8.66 10.25
CA ASP A 461 22.70 7.21 10.21
C ASP A 461 22.20 6.64 11.54
N ALA A 462 22.75 7.11 12.66
CA ALA A 462 22.30 6.69 13.98
C ALA A 462 20.83 7.05 14.20
N PHE A 463 20.40 8.25 13.78
CA PHE A 463 19.01 8.66 13.82
C PHE A 463 18.12 7.77 12.95
N VAL A 464 18.49 7.52 11.70
CA VAL A 464 17.73 6.66 10.77
C VAL A 464 17.59 5.25 11.34
N ARG A 465 18.69 4.69 11.86
CA ARG A 465 18.73 3.35 12.45
C ARG A 465 17.74 3.18 13.60
N GLU A 466 17.60 4.21 14.43
CA GLU A 466 16.77 4.21 15.63
C GLU A 466 15.30 4.58 15.34
N HIS A 467 15.06 5.48 14.38
CA HIS A 467 13.76 6.14 14.24
C HIS A 467 13.03 5.91 12.91
N ALA A 468 13.69 5.37 11.88
CA ALA A 468 12.98 5.07 10.65
C ALA A 468 11.94 3.95 10.88
N GLU A 469 10.80 4.09 10.21
CA GLU A 469 9.62 3.24 10.33
C GLU A 469 9.14 2.83 8.93
N THR A 470 8.40 1.72 8.85
CA THR A 470 7.77 1.30 7.58
C THR A 470 6.62 2.23 7.21
N ALA A 471 6.46 2.52 5.93
CA ALA A 471 5.27 3.16 5.37
C ALA A 471 4.12 2.16 5.10
N PHE A 472 4.30 0.90 5.51
CA PHE A 472 3.37 -0.21 5.38
C PHE A 472 3.00 -0.58 3.94
N HIS A 473 4.00 -0.61 3.06
CA HIS A 473 3.96 -0.94 1.64
C HIS A 473 4.70 -2.26 1.28
N PRO A 474 4.54 -3.37 2.02
CA PRO A 474 5.18 -4.62 1.63
C PRO A 474 4.64 -5.13 0.29
N SER A 475 5.53 -5.58 -0.58
CA SER A 475 5.26 -6.07 -1.93
C SER A 475 6.29 -7.10 -2.39
N CYS A 476 6.14 -7.57 -3.63
CA CYS A 476 7.17 -8.29 -4.40
C CYS A 476 7.54 -9.71 -3.94
N SER A 477 6.98 -10.20 -2.83
CA SER A 477 7.27 -11.51 -2.24
C SER A 477 6.88 -12.74 -3.08
N CYS A 478 6.11 -12.53 -4.16
CA CYS A 478 5.68 -13.54 -5.13
C CYS A 478 5.86 -12.97 -6.55
N LYS A 479 7.01 -12.35 -6.82
CA LYS A 479 7.24 -11.51 -8.01
C LYS A 479 6.84 -12.19 -9.33
N MET A 480 6.24 -11.39 -10.22
CA MET A 480 5.99 -11.80 -11.59
C MET A 480 7.25 -11.74 -12.45
N GLY A 481 7.35 -12.61 -13.45
CA GLY A 481 8.45 -12.63 -14.42
C GLY A 481 8.68 -14.03 -14.99
N GLU A 482 9.78 -14.18 -15.74
CA GLU A 482 10.17 -15.44 -16.39
C GLU A 482 11.58 -15.91 -15.97
N ASP A 483 12.22 -15.23 -15.02
CA ASP A 483 13.50 -15.66 -14.45
C ASP A 483 13.33 -16.76 -13.37
N GLU A 484 14.43 -17.39 -12.98
CA GLU A 484 14.45 -18.52 -12.03
C GLU A 484 13.84 -18.21 -10.66
N MET A 485 13.77 -16.93 -10.28
CA MET A 485 13.20 -16.48 -9.01
C MET A 485 11.77 -15.95 -9.17
N ALA A 486 11.20 -15.96 -10.37
CA ALA A 486 9.80 -15.59 -10.58
C ALA A 486 8.87 -16.63 -9.97
N VAL A 487 7.81 -16.16 -9.32
CA VAL A 487 6.79 -17.01 -8.69
C VAL A 487 5.57 -17.15 -9.58
N VAL A 488 5.22 -16.08 -10.28
CA VAL A 488 4.12 -16.06 -11.23
C VAL A 488 4.56 -15.53 -12.58
N ASP A 489 3.84 -15.90 -13.63
CA ASP A 489 3.99 -15.25 -14.93
C ASP A 489 3.30 -13.88 -14.97
N GLY A 490 3.40 -13.18 -16.11
CA GLY A 490 2.74 -11.90 -16.31
C GLY A 490 1.21 -11.91 -16.16
N GLN A 491 0.56 -13.08 -16.13
CA GLN A 491 -0.88 -13.25 -15.89
C GLN A 491 -1.22 -13.68 -14.46
N GLY A 492 -0.24 -13.69 -13.55
CA GLY A 492 -0.39 -14.12 -12.17
C GLY A 492 -0.49 -15.63 -11.98
N ARG A 493 -0.26 -16.46 -13.02
CA ARG A 493 -0.29 -17.94 -12.90
C ARG A 493 0.98 -18.39 -12.18
N VAL A 494 0.82 -19.21 -11.14
CA VAL A 494 1.97 -19.74 -10.40
C VAL A 494 2.76 -20.70 -11.28
N HIS A 495 4.06 -20.46 -11.41
CA HIS A 495 4.95 -21.27 -12.24
C HIS A 495 4.93 -22.74 -11.80
N GLY A 496 4.87 -23.64 -12.79
CA GLY A 496 4.81 -25.09 -12.59
C GLY A 496 3.53 -25.63 -11.94
N MET A 497 2.51 -24.79 -11.75
CA MET A 497 1.23 -25.16 -11.15
C MET A 497 0.06 -24.90 -12.09
N GLU A 498 -1.03 -25.64 -11.90
CA GLU A 498 -2.27 -25.48 -12.67
C GLU A 498 -3.42 -25.01 -11.78
N GLY A 499 -4.31 -24.17 -12.33
CA GLY A 499 -5.50 -23.73 -11.61
C GLY A 499 -5.21 -22.84 -10.40
N LEU A 500 -4.03 -22.22 -10.33
CA LEU A 500 -3.61 -21.35 -9.24
C LEU A 500 -3.04 -20.04 -9.75
N ARG A 501 -3.56 -18.92 -9.22
CA ARG A 501 -2.98 -17.59 -9.45
C ARG A 501 -2.72 -16.85 -8.15
N VAL A 502 -1.74 -15.95 -8.16
CA VAL A 502 -1.57 -14.91 -7.14
C VAL A 502 -1.94 -13.57 -7.77
N VAL A 503 -2.80 -12.81 -7.08
CA VAL A 503 -3.29 -11.51 -7.55
C VAL A 503 -3.36 -10.56 -6.35
N ASP A 504 -2.24 -9.94 -6.01
CA ASP A 504 -2.13 -8.89 -5.00
C ASP A 504 -0.77 -8.18 -5.11
N ALA A 505 -0.41 -7.34 -4.14
CA ALA A 505 0.85 -6.59 -4.14
C ALA A 505 2.12 -7.46 -4.15
N SER A 506 2.03 -8.74 -3.78
CA SER A 506 3.17 -9.67 -3.81
C SER A 506 3.72 -9.90 -5.21
N ILE A 507 2.91 -9.72 -6.26
CA ILE A 507 3.34 -10.05 -7.63
C ILE A 507 4.14 -8.94 -8.31
N MET A 508 4.21 -7.74 -7.71
CA MET A 508 5.02 -6.66 -8.26
C MET A 508 6.48 -7.15 -8.44
N PRO A 509 7.13 -6.96 -9.59
CA PRO A 509 8.52 -7.40 -9.77
C PRO A 509 9.50 -6.50 -8.99
N LEU A 510 9.18 -5.21 -8.96
CA LEU A 510 9.86 -4.16 -8.21
C LEU A 510 8.79 -3.25 -7.60
N ILE A 511 9.01 -2.75 -6.39
CA ILE A 511 8.09 -1.78 -5.78
C ILE A 511 8.00 -0.50 -6.63
N ILE A 512 6.81 0.12 -6.65
CA ILE A 512 6.53 1.36 -7.40
C ILE A 512 6.76 2.60 -6.54
N THR A 513 6.95 3.75 -7.18
CA THR A 513 7.14 5.07 -6.57
C THR A 513 5.83 5.66 -6.07
N GLY A 514 5.38 5.18 -4.90
CA GLY A 514 4.20 5.68 -4.21
C GLY A 514 3.44 4.61 -3.43
N ASN A 515 2.27 4.98 -2.89
CA ASN A 515 1.46 4.07 -2.10
C ASN A 515 0.86 2.93 -2.94
N LEU A 516 0.85 1.71 -2.41
CA LEU A 516 0.57 0.51 -3.24
C LEU A 516 -0.90 0.17 -3.47
N ASN A 517 -1.84 0.85 -2.81
CA ASN A 517 -3.25 0.44 -2.83
C ASN A 517 -3.86 0.60 -4.23
N ALA A 518 -3.64 1.73 -4.90
CA ALA A 518 -4.17 1.95 -6.25
C ALA A 518 -3.56 0.94 -7.23
N THR A 519 -2.25 0.70 -7.16
CA THR A 519 -1.55 -0.27 -8.01
C THR A 519 -2.06 -1.69 -7.80
N THR A 520 -2.34 -2.08 -6.55
CA THR A 520 -2.93 -3.39 -6.24
C THR A 520 -4.33 -3.54 -6.83
N ILE A 521 -5.14 -2.48 -6.81
CA ILE A 521 -6.47 -2.48 -7.44
C ILE A 521 -6.36 -2.54 -8.96
N MET A 522 -5.41 -1.80 -9.56
CA MET A 522 -5.11 -1.84 -10.98
C MET A 522 -4.70 -3.24 -11.45
N ILE A 523 -3.78 -3.89 -10.73
CA ILE A 523 -3.35 -5.27 -10.99
C ILE A 523 -4.57 -6.20 -11.02
N ALA A 524 -5.45 -6.09 -10.01
CA ALA A 524 -6.63 -6.94 -9.92
C ALA A 524 -7.66 -6.66 -11.03
N GLU A 525 -7.87 -5.40 -11.42
CA GLU A 525 -8.74 -5.02 -12.54
C GLU A 525 -8.22 -5.58 -13.87
N LYS A 526 -6.92 -5.44 -14.13
CA LYS A 526 -6.29 -5.95 -15.36
C LYS A 526 -6.33 -7.48 -15.42
N LEU A 527 -6.01 -8.16 -14.32
CA LEU A 527 -6.04 -9.63 -14.28
C LEU A 527 -7.46 -10.19 -14.25
N ALA A 528 -8.46 -9.46 -13.76
CA ALA A 528 -9.87 -9.86 -13.85
C ALA A 528 -10.30 -10.04 -15.32
N ASP A 529 -9.93 -9.12 -16.22
CA ASP A 529 -10.25 -9.23 -17.64
C ASP A 529 -9.60 -10.49 -18.24
N ARG A 530 -8.33 -10.78 -17.90
CA ARG A 530 -7.64 -11.99 -18.37
C ARG A 530 -8.30 -13.27 -17.88
N ILE A 531 -8.65 -13.34 -16.59
CA ILE A 531 -9.33 -14.51 -15.99
C ILE A 531 -10.70 -14.73 -16.67
N ARG A 532 -11.40 -13.65 -17.01
CA ARG A 532 -12.69 -13.67 -17.73
C ARG A 532 -12.56 -13.81 -19.24
N ARG A 533 -11.33 -13.86 -19.77
CA ARG A 533 -11.03 -13.90 -21.21
C ARG A 533 -11.67 -12.73 -21.98
N ARG A 534 -11.70 -11.55 -21.37
CA ARG A 534 -12.11 -10.28 -22.00
C ARG A 534 -10.91 -9.69 -22.75
N ALA A 535 -11.20 -8.94 -23.82
CA ALA A 535 -10.16 -8.16 -24.48
C ALA A 535 -9.57 -7.14 -23.50
N PRO A 536 -8.23 -6.95 -23.47
CA PRO A 536 -7.63 -5.89 -22.67
C PRO A 536 -8.20 -4.52 -23.02
N LEU A 537 -8.26 -3.62 -22.05
CA LEU A 537 -8.63 -2.23 -22.33
C LEU A 537 -7.62 -1.61 -23.32
N PRO A 538 -8.07 -0.72 -24.22
CA PRO A 538 -7.19 -0.06 -25.17
C PRO A 538 -6.06 0.69 -24.46
N ARG A 539 -4.83 0.51 -24.94
CA ARG A 539 -3.65 1.25 -24.48
C ARG A 539 -3.93 2.76 -24.52
N SER A 540 -3.55 3.47 -23.46
CA SER A 540 -3.68 4.92 -23.37
C SER A 540 -2.76 5.63 -24.37
N THR A 541 -3.17 6.82 -24.81
CA THR A 541 -2.34 7.76 -25.57
C THR A 541 -1.95 9.00 -24.77
N ALA A 542 -2.19 9.01 -23.45
CA ALA A 542 -1.80 10.11 -22.59
C ALA A 542 -0.27 10.20 -22.51
N ASP A 543 0.28 11.40 -22.66
CA ASP A 543 1.70 11.65 -22.44
C ASP A 543 2.03 11.63 -20.93
N TYR A 544 3.30 11.50 -20.58
CA TYR A 544 3.77 11.67 -19.21
C TYR A 544 5.17 12.24 -19.19
N TYR A 545 5.52 12.91 -18.11
CA TYR A 545 6.79 13.58 -17.94
C TYR A 545 7.92 12.57 -17.73
N VAL A 546 9.02 12.78 -18.46
CA VAL A 546 10.31 12.10 -18.27
C VAL A 546 11.36 13.19 -18.14
N ALA A 547 12.14 13.18 -17.05
CA ALA A 547 13.08 14.26 -16.77
C ALA A 547 14.20 14.37 -17.81
N GLY A 548 14.70 13.25 -18.33
CA GLY A 548 15.86 13.24 -19.24
C GLY A 548 17.06 13.95 -18.60
N ASP A 549 17.64 14.92 -19.31
CA ASP A 549 18.77 15.73 -18.84
C ASP A 549 18.36 16.93 -17.98
N ALA A 550 17.08 17.07 -17.61
CA ALA A 550 16.63 18.16 -16.76
C ALA A 550 17.33 18.11 -15.38
N PRO A 551 17.81 19.26 -14.87
CA PRO A 551 18.45 19.30 -13.56
C PRO A 551 17.48 18.86 -12.47
N VAL A 552 18.01 18.32 -11.38
CA VAL A 552 17.22 17.87 -10.22
C VAL A 552 16.39 19.01 -9.61
N ARG A 553 16.96 20.21 -9.58
CA ARG A 553 16.33 21.43 -9.10
C ARG A 553 16.91 22.65 -9.81
N GLN A 554 16.12 23.71 -9.90
CA GLN A 554 16.53 25.02 -10.39
C GLN A 554 17.29 25.76 -9.28
N GLN A 555 18.30 26.55 -9.63
CA GLN A 555 19.07 27.36 -8.68
C GLN A 555 18.43 28.71 -8.40
#